data_AF-A0AA88B6X9-F1
#
_entry.id   AF-A0AA88B6X9-F1
#
_cell.length_a   1.000
_cell.length_b   1.000
_cell.length_c   1.000
_cell.angle_alpha   90.00
_cell.angle_beta   90.00
_cell.angle_gamma   90.00
#
_symmetry.space_group_name_H-M   'P 1'
#
loop_
_entity.id
_entity.type
_entity.pdbx_description
1 polymer ?
#
loop_
_entity_poly.entity_id
_entity_poly.type
_entity_poly.pdbx_seq_one_letter_code
_entity_poly.pdbx_strand_id
1 'polypeptide(L)'
;MLRRAVRGMQMAINVRVSDFTGVALRGADEAQALVLVHRDPSLSVPLLVGADGDELTQAWAMWSEIFALPQLDEGARKPAARRRRANAIRARRPKFLMRRRTAMTRELPVHREEREIIARN
;
A
#
# COMPACT_ATOMS: atom_id res chain seq x y z
N MET A 1 -2.28 7.84 14.04
CA MET A 1 -1.09 6.98 14.12
C MET A 1 -0.79 6.40 12.73
N LEU A 2 0.32 6.80 12.11
CA LEU A 2 0.71 6.32 10.79
C LEU A 2 1.57 5.06 10.92
N ARG A 3 1.25 4.01 10.16
CA ARG A 3 2.04 2.77 10.15
C ARG A 3 3.03 2.78 8.99
N ARG A 4 4.32 2.57 9.29
CA ARG A 4 5.39 2.43 8.30
C ARG A 4 6.24 1.20 8.56
N ALA A 5 6.94 0.69 7.55
CA ALA A 5 7.91 -0.38 7.74
C ALA A 5 9.35 0.11 7.57
N VAL A 6 10.18 0.00 8.63
CA VAL A 6 11.61 0.30 8.56
C VAL A 6 12.39 -1.00 8.67
N ARG A 7 13.15 -1.35 7.63
CA ARG A 7 13.89 -2.62 7.55
C ARG A 7 13.01 -3.82 7.95
N GLY A 8 11.81 -3.92 7.39
CA GLY A 8 10.87 -5.01 7.65
C GLY A 8 10.16 -4.98 9.02
N MET A 9 10.51 -4.05 9.90
CA MET A 9 9.80 -3.86 11.18
C MET A 9 8.66 -2.87 10.99
N GLN A 10 7.44 -3.29 11.34
CA GLN A 10 6.30 -2.39 11.41
C GLN A 10 6.51 -1.42 12.58
N MET A 11 6.42 -0.15 12.26
CA MET A 11 6.52 0.95 13.20
C MET A 11 5.23 1.74 13.11
N ALA A 12 4.84 2.27 14.25
CA ALA A 12 3.82 3.28 14.31
C ALA A 12 4.44 4.59 14.75
N ILE A 13 4.13 5.65 14.02
CA ILE A 13 4.66 6.99 14.29
C ILE A 13 3.52 7.98 14.38
N ASN A 14 3.73 9.00 15.21
CA ASN A 14 2.90 10.19 15.26
C ASN A 14 3.65 11.29 14.52
N VAL A 15 3.00 11.87 13.52
CA VAL A 15 3.52 12.96 12.69
C VAL A 15 2.56 14.12 12.87
N ARG A 16 3.08 15.34 13.03
CA ARG A 16 2.21 16.51 13.15
C ARG A 16 1.71 16.91 11.77
N VAL A 17 0.54 17.54 11.71
CA VAL A 17 0.01 18.10 10.45
C VAL A 17 0.98 19.13 9.86
N SER A 18 1.65 19.92 10.71
CA SER A 18 2.65 20.91 10.27
C SER A 18 3.93 20.32 9.67
N ASP A 19 4.16 19.01 9.79
CA ASP A 19 5.31 18.34 9.14
C ASP A 19 5.01 18.00 7.67
N PHE A 20 3.75 18.14 7.23
CA PHE A 20 3.35 17.98 5.84
C PHE A 20 3.61 19.27 5.06
N THR A 21 3.97 19.11 3.78
CA THR A 21 4.34 20.21 2.89
C THR A 21 3.13 20.86 2.24
N GLY A 22 2.01 20.14 2.12
CA GLY A 22 0.79 20.65 1.51
C GLY A 22 -0.20 19.55 1.14
N VAL A 23 -1.29 19.94 0.50
CA VAL A 23 -2.28 19.02 -0.08
C VAL A 23 -2.14 19.07 -1.59
N ALA A 24 -2.11 17.92 -2.26
CA ALA A 24 -1.94 17.84 -3.72
C ALA A 24 -2.91 16.85 -4.36
N LEU A 25 -3.26 17.10 -5.62
CA LEU A 25 -3.88 16.11 -6.49
C LEU A 25 -2.81 15.23 -7.15
N ARG A 26 -3.08 13.93 -7.26
CA ARG A 26 -2.19 12.96 -7.88
C ARG A 26 -2.96 11.98 -8.77
N GLY A 27 -2.48 11.78 -9.98
CA GLY A 27 -3.09 10.89 -10.97
C GLY A 27 -3.33 11.65 -12.27
N ALA A 28 -3.33 10.95 -13.39
CA ALA A 28 -3.51 11.54 -14.73
C ALA A 28 -4.63 10.86 -15.54
N ASP A 29 -5.24 9.80 -15.00
CA ASP A 29 -6.20 8.94 -15.69
C ASP A 29 -7.62 9.09 -15.08
N GLU A 30 -8.47 8.06 -15.23
CA GLU A 30 -9.89 8.06 -14.81
C GLU A 30 -10.14 8.31 -13.31
N ALA A 31 -9.12 8.15 -12.46
CA ALA A 31 -9.23 8.43 -11.03
C ALA A 31 -8.01 9.20 -10.52
N GLN A 32 -8.30 10.30 -9.83
CA GLN A 32 -7.31 11.13 -9.14
C GLN A 32 -7.43 10.95 -7.64
N ALA A 33 -6.32 11.11 -6.94
CA ALA A 33 -6.22 11.02 -5.50
C ALA A 33 -5.82 12.37 -4.91
N LEU A 34 -6.56 12.83 -3.91
CA LEU A 34 -6.14 13.93 -3.06
C LEU A 34 -5.23 13.37 -1.96
N VAL A 35 -4.04 13.95 -1.81
CA VAL A 35 -2.98 13.43 -0.94
C VAL A 35 -2.45 14.53 -0.02
N LEU A 36 -2.31 14.22 1.26
CA LEU A 36 -1.55 15.01 2.20
C LEU A 36 -0.06 14.68 2.02
N VAL A 37 0.71 15.64 1.48
CA VAL A 37 2.07 15.43 0.99
C VAL A 37 3.07 15.65 2.12
N HIS A 38 3.91 14.66 2.38
CA HIS A 38 5.04 14.78 3.30
C HIS A 38 6.36 14.74 2.52
N ARG A 39 7.40 15.42 3.03
CA ARG A 39 8.74 15.44 2.41
C ARG A 39 9.33 14.04 2.20
N ASP A 40 9.11 13.14 3.17
CA ASP A 40 9.32 11.70 3.02
C ASP A 40 8.09 11.08 2.33
N PRO A 41 8.19 10.59 1.08
CA PRO A 41 7.07 10.04 0.32
C PRO A 41 6.43 8.81 0.97
N SER A 42 7.14 8.13 1.87
CA SER A 42 6.59 6.99 2.61
C SER A 42 5.62 7.40 3.71
N LEU A 43 5.55 8.70 4.02
CA LEU A 43 4.66 9.26 5.03
C LEU A 43 3.50 10.08 4.45
N SER A 44 3.45 10.28 3.14
CA SER A 44 2.30 10.92 2.49
C SER A 44 1.04 10.06 2.62
N VAL A 45 -0.10 10.69 2.86
CA VAL A 45 -1.35 10.01 3.20
C VAL A 45 -2.44 10.35 2.19
N PRO A 46 -3.10 9.37 1.54
CA PRO A 46 -4.27 9.64 0.71
C PRO A 46 -5.45 10.09 1.59
N LEU A 47 -6.09 11.20 1.21
CA LEU A 47 -7.28 11.73 1.86
C LEU A 47 -8.56 11.23 1.17
N LEU A 48 -8.54 11.20 -0.16
CA LEU A 48 -9.69 10.95 -1.02
C LEU A 48 -9.21 10.39 -2.37
N VAL A 49 -9.98 9.49 -2.97
CA VAL A 49 -9.80 9.04 -4.37
C VAL A 49 -11.13 9.20 -5.08
N GLY A 50 -11.15 9.85 -6.23
CA GLY A 50 -12.37 10.15 -6.98
C GLY A 50 -12.11 10.34 -8.47
N ALA A 51 -13.19 10.32 -9.25
CA ALA A 51 -13.17 10.58 -10.69
C ALA A 51 -13.77 11.96 -11.05
N ASP A 52 -14.58 12.54 -10.15
CA ASP A 52 -15.18 13.85 -10.33
C ASP A 52 -14.19 14.96 -9.95
N GLY A 53 -13.77 15.75 -10.95
CA GLY A 53 -12.82 16.84 -10.78
C GLY A 53 -13.35 18.01 -9.94
N ASP A 54 -14.65 18.27 -9.96
CA ASP A 54 -15.26 19.38 -9.21
C ASP A 54 -15.32 19.03 -7.73
N GLU A 55 -15.74 17.80 -7.39
CA GLU A 55 -15.70 17.28 -6.02
C GLU A 55 -14.27 17.28 -5.46
N LEU A 56 -13.30 16.85 -6.27
CA LEU A 56 -11.88 16.86 -5.90
C LEU A 56 -11.35 18.26 -5.66
N THR A 57 -11.74 19.23 -6.49
CA THR A 57 -11.31 20.64 -6.36
C THR A 57 -11.88 21.27 -5.09
N GLN A 58 -13.16 21.01 -4.79
CA GLN A 58 -13.79 21.47 -3.54
C GLN A 58 -13.11 20.83 -2.32
N ALA A 59 -12.90 19.52 -2.35
CA ALA A 59 -12.22 18.82 -1.27
C ALA A 59 -10.77 19.33 -1.09
N TRP A 60 -10.07 19.66 -2.18
CA TRP A 60 -8.72 20.19 -2.11
C TRP A 60 -8.67 21.53 -1.38
N ALA A 61 -9.60 22.45 -1.66
CA ALA A 61 -9.72 23.71 -0.93
C ALA A 61 -10.03 23.50 0.55
N MET A 62 -11.06 22.69 0.82
CA MET A 62 -11.51 22.39 2.18
C MET A 62 -10.39 21.78 3.05
N TRP A 63 -9.68 20.78 2.55
CA TRP A 63 -8.61 20.14 3.31
C TRP A 63 -7.38 21.04 3.51
N SER A 64 -7.09 21.91 2.55
CA SER A 64 -6.01 22.90 2.67
C SER A 64 -6.31 23.92 3.76
N GLU A 65 -7.57 24.38 3.84
CA GLU A 65 -8.05 25.27 4.89
C GLU A 65 -8.03 24.60 6.27
N ILE A 66 -8.62 23.40 6.41
CA ILE A 66 -8.70 22.66 7.68
C ILE A 66 -7.31 22.43 8.30
N PHE A 67 -6.32 22.10 7.48
CA PHE A 67 -4.97 21.83 7.95
C PHE A 67 -4.05 23.06 7.96
N ALA A 68 -4.53 24.21 7.49
CA ALA A 68 -3.73 25.41 7.27
C ALA A 68 -2.46 25.12 6.44
N LEU A 69 -2.62 24.37 5.35
CA LEU A 69 -1.56 23.93 4.46
C LEU A 69 -1.80 24.43 3.03
N PRO A 70 -0.75 24.67 2.24
CA PRO A 70 -0.91 25.14 0.87
C PRO A 70 -1.43 24.04 -0.06
N GLN A 71 -2.17 24.46 -1.09
CA GLN A 71 -2.45 23.64 -2.26
C GLN A 71 -1.19 23.53 -3.12
N LEU A 72 -0.77 22.29 -3.43
CA LEU A 72 0.41 22.00 -4.23
C LEU A 72 0.02 21.35 -5.55
N ASP A 73 0.53 21.90 -6.65
CA ASP A 73 0.53 21.20 -7.93
C ASP A 73 1.74 20.25 -7.97
N GLU A 74 1.53 18.97 -7.65
CA GLU A 74 2.63 17.99 -7.60
C GLU A 74 3.11 17.52 -8.99
N GLY A 75 2.41 17.90 -10.07
CA GLY A 75 2.65 17.35 -11.41
C GLY A 75 2.65 15.81 -11.46
N ALA A 76 3.05 15.25 -12.59
CA ALA A 76 3.18 13.80 -12.75
C ALA A 76 4.38 13.26 -11.94
N ARG A 77 4.16 12.89 -10.68
CA ARG A 77 5.18 12.23 -9.84
C ARG A 77 5.32 10.76 -10.24
N LYS A 78 6.56 10.31 -10.52
CA LYS A 78 6.84 8.88 -10.68
C LYS A 78 6.45 8.15 -9.38
N PRO A 79 5.67 7.04 -9.45
CA PRO A 79 5.26 6.32 -8.25
C PRO A 79 6.50 5.92 -7.45
N ALA A 80 6.43 6.10 -6.13
CA ALA A 80 7.51 5.67 -5.25
C ALA A 80 7.79 4.18 -5.52
N ALA A 81 9.04 3.84 -5.80
CA ALA A 81 9.41 2.48 -6.20
C ALA A 81 8.85 1.47 -5.18
N ARG A 82 8.05 0.51 -5.67
CA ARG A 82 7.46 -0.56 -4.83
C ARG A 82 8.60 -1.29 -4.15
N ARG A 83 8.80 -1.01 -2.86
CA ARG A 83 9.90 -1.56 -2.09
C ARG A 83 9.68 -3.08 -1.96
N ARG A 84 10.50 -3.87 -2.66
CA ARG A 84 10.54 -5.33 -2.44
C ARG A 84 10.72 -5.55 -0.94
N ARG A 85 9.86 -6.37 -0.34
CA ARG A 85 9.95 -6.74 1.08
C ARG A 85 11.30 -7.43 1.30
N ALA A 86 12.31 -6.67 1.65
CA ALA A 86 13.59 -7.20 2.09
C ALA A 86 13.37 -7.70 3.52
N ASN A 87 13.28 -9.02 3.69
CA ASN A 87 13.28 -9.63 5.01
C ASN A 87 14.58 -9.21 5.71
N ALA A 88 14.50 -8.35 6.74
CA ALA A 88 15.68 -7.95 7.52
C ALA A 88 16.34 -9.12 8.25
N ILE A 89 15.65 -10.26 8.30
CA ILE A 89 16.14 -11.51 8.86
C ILE A 89 16.85 -12.36 7.79
N ARG A 90 16.86 -11.98 6.50
CA ARG A 90 17.48 -12.75 5.40
C ARG A 90 18.96 -13.04 5.62
N ALA A 91 19.69 -12.12 6.25
CA ALA A 91 21.11 -12.29 6.55
C ALA A 91 21.35 -13.04 7.88
N ARG A 92 20.31 -13.30 8.68
CA ARG A 92 20.48 -14.02 9.95
C ARG A 92 20.60 -15.52 9.67
N ARG A 93 21.57 -16.16 10.32
CA ARG A 93 21.72 -17.62 10.29
C ARG A 93 20.46 -18.28 10.88
N PRO A 94 19.77 -19.17 10.13
CA PRO A 94 18.63 -19.91 10.67
C PRO A 94 19.05 -20.74 11.88
N LYS A 95 18.38 -20.57 13.03
CA LYS A 95 18.66 -21.38 14.24
C LYS A 95 18.07 -22.79 14.14
N PHE A 96 17.02 -22.95 13.36
CA PHE A 96 16.39 -24.22 13.06
C PHE A 96 16.22 -24.31 11.55
N LEU A 97 16.97 -25.19 10.91
CA LEU A 97 16.63 -25.60 9.56
C LEU A 97 15.34 -26.43 9.68
N MET A 98 14.19 -25.76 9.54
CA MET A 98 12.95 -26.46 9.21
C MET A 98 13.15 -27.07 7.82
N ARG A 99 13.83 -28.22 7.76
CA ARG A 99 13.78 -29.09 6.61
C ARG A 99 12.31 -29.46 6.50
N ARG A 100 11.61 -28.89 5.50
CA ARG A 100 10.33 -29.46 5.07
C ARG A 100 10.62 -30.93 4.82
N ARG A 101 9.93 -31.82 5.56
CA ARG A 101 9.92 -33.24 5.24
C ARG A 101 9.51 -33.33 3.77
N THR A 102 10.38 -33.86 2.92
CA THR A 102 10.02 -34.14 1.53
C THR A 102 8.78 -35.01 1.59
N ALA A 103 7.71 -34.61 0.90
CA ALA A 103 6.50 -35.41 0.87
C ALA A 103 6.90 -36.83 0.45
N MET A 104 6.52 -37.83 1.25
CA MET A 104 6.65 -39.21 0.79
C MET A 104 5.63 -39.35 -0.33
N THR A 105 6.12 -39.62 -1.55
CA THR A 105 5.26 -39.96 -2.68
C THR A 105 4.50 -41.23 -2.31
N ARG A 106 3.30 -41.07 -1.77
CA ARG A 106 2.36 -42.16 -1.61
C ARG A 106 1.57 -42.22 -2.91
N GLU A 107 1.48 -43.40 -3.51
CA GLU A 107 0.56 -43.59 -4.63
C GLU A 107 -0.85 -43.23 -4.13
N LEU A 108 -1.40 -42.16 -4.69
CA LEU A 108 -2.78 -41.78 -4.46
C LEU A 108 -3.63 -42.68 -5.37
N PRO A 109 -4.69 -43.33 -4.85
CA PRO A 109 -5.60 -44.07 -5.70
C PRO A 109 -6.21 -43.09 -6.72
N VAL A 110 -5.98 -43.36 -8.00
CA VAL A 110 -6.54 -42.56 -9.10
C VAL A 110 -7.86 -43.21 -9.50
N HIS A 111 -8.97 -42.60 -9.08
CA HIS A 111 -10.31 -43.05 -9.39
C HIS A 111 -10.67 -42.58 -10.82
N ARG A 112 -10.45 -43.43 -11.83
CA ARG A 112 -10.64 -43.09 -13.26
C ARG A 112 -12.08 -43.20 -13.75
N GLU A 113 -12.98 -43.79 -12.97
CA GLU A 113 -14.36 -44.13 -13.39
C GLU A 113 -15.43 -43.42 -12.55
N GLU A 114 -15.04 -42.49 -11.69
CA GLU A 114 -15.99 -41.76 -10.85
C GLU A 114 -16.50 -40.51 -11.59
N ARG A 115 -17.81 -40.25 -11.46
CA ARG A 115 -18.45 -39.04 -12.00
C ARG A 115 -18.22 -37.88 -11.05
N GLU A 116 -17.57 -36.83 -11.53
CA GLU A 116 -17.39 -35.58 -10.79
C GLU A 116 -18.75 -34.93 -10.48
N ILE A 117 -19.03 -34.70 -9.20
CA ILE A 117 -20.24 -34.00 -8.76
C ILE A 117 -19.95 -32.50 -8.77
N ILE A 118 -20.41 -31.81 -9.81
CA ILE A 118 -20.31 -30.36 -9.94
C ILE A 118 -21.59 -29.73 -9.38
N ALA A 119 -21.48 -28.93 -8.32
CA ALA A 119 -22.57 -28.05 -7.89
C ALA A 119 -22.71 -26.91 -8.91
N ARG A 120 -23.82 -26.88 -9.63
CA ARG A 120 -24.20 -25.74 -10.48
C ARG A 120 -25.25 -24.92 -9.73
N ASN A 121 -25.02 -23.61 -9.64
CA ASN A 121 -26.00 -22.61 -9.17
C ASN A 121 -27.19 -22.52 -10.12
#